data_AF-A0A960QWX5-F1
#
_entry.id   AF-A0A960QWX5-F1
#
_cell.length_a   1.000
_cell.length_b   1.000
_cell.length_c   1.000
_cell.angle_alpha   90.00
_cell.angle_beta   90.00
_cell.angle_gamma   90.00
#
_symmetry.space_group_name_H-M   'P 1'
#
loop_
_entity.id
_entity.type
_entity.pdbx_description
1 polymer ?
#
loop_
_entity_poly.entity_id
_entity_poly.type
_entity_poly.pdbx_seq_one_letter_code
_entity_poly.pdbx_strand_id
1 'polypeptide(L)'
;MPASRGKACFSCVSPVTFSEPQNFPKNLLKMNEYRPPFVRLIAVMAAGVTLTMAAVADSEKTALERIAKKDLDYWFFQPLGSPAVPNTNDAEAWARNDIDRFILAKLEPKGITPAKSADPRALIRRAYFDLIGLPPTIEQIETFAKAHAANPEKAFGEMIDGLLESPQ
;
A
#
# COMPACT_ATOMS: atom_id res chain seq x y z
N MET A 1 -38.10 -22.63 -30.43
CA MET A 1 -37.17 -23.11 -29.38
C MET A 1 -36.68 -21.90 -28.60
N PRO A 2 -37.04 -21.79 -27.31
CA PRO A 2 -36.01 -21.82 -26.27
C PRO A 2 -36.35 -22.82 -25.14
N ALA A 3 -35.32 -23.42 -24.54
CA ALA A 3 -35.43 -24.38 -23.46
C ALA A 3 -35.40 -23.70 -22.08
N SER A 4 -36.20 -24.22 -21.15
CA SER A 4 -36.33 -23.80 -19.75
C SER A 4 -35.68 -24.78 -18.77
N ARG A 5 -35.84 -24.47 -17.48
CA ARG A 5 -35.63 -25.26 -16.24
C ARG A 5 -34.25 -25.04 -15.58
N GLY A 6 -34.13 -24.98 -14.26
CA GLY A 6 -35.09 -25.18 -13.18
C GLY A 6 -34.44 -24.94 -11.81
N LYS A 7 -35.25 -24.52 -10.83
CA LYS A 7 -34.90 -24.34 -9.41
C LYS A 7 -34.99 -25.68 -8.68
N ALA A 8 -34.12 -25.92 -7.69
CA ALA A 8 -34.32 -26.88 -6.58
C ALA A 8 -33.79 -26.18 -5.31
N CYS A 9 -34.60 -25.78 -4.31
CA CYS A 9 -35.36 -26.58 -3.34
C CYS A 9 -34.49 -27.61 -2.60
N PHE A 10 -33.92 -27.19 -1.46
CA PHE A 10 -33.43 -28.09 -0.41
C PHE A 10 -34.29 -27.85 0.82
N SER A 11 -35.22 -28.77 1.06
CA SER A 11 -36.02 -28.87 2.26
C SER A 11 -35.78 -30.25 2.88
N CYS A 12 -36.03 -30.34 4.19
CA CYS A 12 -36.12 -31.53 5.04
C CYS A 12 -34.81 -32.03 5.69
N VAL A 13 -34.67 -31.84 7.00
CA VAL A 13 -34.92 -32.88 8.03
C VAL A 13 -35.30 -32.20 9.36
N SER A 14 -36.38 -32.70 9.96
CA SER A 14 -37.11 -32.20 11.15
C SER A 14 -36.46 -32.63 12.50
N PRO A 15 -36.95 -32.14 13.66
CA PRO A 15 -36.22 -32.15 14.94
C PRO A 15 -36.46 -33.43 15.74
N VAL A 16 -35.48 -33.81 16.58
CA VAL A 16 -35.65 -34.86 17.59
C VAL A 16 -35.79 -34.21 18.96
N THR A 17 -37.00 -34.31 19.51
CA THR A 17 -37.29 -34.13 20.94
C THR A 17 -36.89 -35.40 21.69
N PHE A 18 -36.04 -35.29 22.72
CA PHE A 18 -35.80 -36.37 23.67
C PHE A 18 -36.24 -35.93 25.07
N SER A 19 -37.08 -36.78 25.65
CA SER A 19 -37.78 -36.63 26.92
C SER A 19 -36.90 -37.08 28.10
N GLU A 20 -36.91 -36.29 29.19
CA GLU A 20 -36.70 -36.70 30.60
C GLU A 20 -37.52 -37.99 30.91
N PRO A 21 -37.32 -38.85 31.96
CA PRO A 21 -36.68 -38.55 33.26
C PRO A 21 -35.93 -39.75 33.93
N GLN A 22 -35.40 -39.54 35.15
CA GLN A 22 -35.72 -40.28 36.41
C GLN A 22 -34.59 -40.17 37.47
N ASN A 23 -34.85 -39.35 38.49
CA ASN A 23 -34.64 -39.55 39.94
C ASN A 23 -33.48 -40.48 40.41
N PHE A 24 -32.46 -39.93 41.10
CA PHE A 24 -31.52 -40.67 41.96
C PHE A 24 -31.23 -39.91 43.27
N PRO A 25 -30.90 -40.62 44.36
CA PRO A 25 -31.50 -40.42 45.68
C PRO A 25 -30.90 -39.31 46.54
N LYS A 26 -31.77 -38.81 47.41
CA LYS A 26 -31.49 -37.82 48.46
C LYS A 26 -30.57 -38.42 49.53
N ASN A 27 -29.51 -37.67 49.82
CA ASN A 27 -28.72 -37.70 51.05
C ASN A 27 -27.97 -39.00 51.37
N LEU A 28 -26.64 -38.97 51.21
CA LEU A 28 -25.73 -39.74 52.07
C LEU A 28 -24.58 -38.84 52.56
N LEU A 29 -24.93 -38.07 53.59
CA LEU A 29 -24.16 -37.69 54.77
C LEU A 29 -22.62 -37.86 54.79
N LYS A 30 -21.99 -36.73 55.16
CA LYS A 30 -20.83 -36.59 56.06
C LYS A 30 -19.45 -36.95 55.50
N MET A 31 -18.80 -35.98 54.84
CA MET A 31 -17.34 -35.75 54.95
C MET A 31 -16.95 -34.31 54.53
N ASN A 32 -17.73 -33.30 54.92
CA ASN A 32 -17.36 -31.88 54.66
C ASN A 32 -16.57 -31.26 55.83
N GLU A 33 -15.56 -31.95 56.36
CA GLU A 33 -14.73 -31.34 57.40
C GLU A 33 -13.30 -31.91 57.43
N TYR A 34 -12.61 -31.88 56.29
CA TYR A 34 -11.15 -31.99 56.27
C TYR A 34 -10.54 -31.03 55.25
N ARG A 35 -10.06 -29.88 55.73
CA ARG A 35 -9.32 -28.88 54.94
C ARG A 35 -7.83 -28.94 55.35
N PRO A 36 -6.96 -29.65 54.62
CA PRO A 36 -5.55 -29.75 55.01
C PRO A 36 -4.87 -28.38 54.93
N PRO A 37 -3.91 -28.06 55.83
CA PRO A 37 -3.31 -26.73 55.94
C PRO A 37 -2.57 -26.28 54.67
N PHE A 38 -2.20 -27.21 53.79
CA PHE A 38 -1.46 -26.95 52.56
C PHE A 38 -2.32 -26.44 51.39
N VAL A 39 -3.66 -26.56 51.44
CA VAL A 39 -4.55 -26.09 50.34
C VAL A 39 -4.48 -24.58 50.16
N ARG A 40 -4.27 -23.82 51.25
CA ARG A 40 -4.04 -22.37 51.18
C ARG A 40 -2.72 -22.02 50.48
N LEU A 41 -1.70 -22.87 50.62
CA LEU A 41 -0.38 -22.60 50.04
C LEU A 41 -0.38 -22.83 48.52
N ILE A 42 -1.06 -23.88 48.04
CA ILE A 42 -1.19 -24.18 46.61
C ILE A 42 -2.02 -23.10 45.89
N ALA A 43 -3.10 -22.60 46.51
CA ALA A 43 -3.94 -21.55 45.92
C ALA A 43 -3.19 -20.21 45.75
N VAL A 44 -2.30 -19.85 46.67
CA VAL A 44 -1.51 -18.60 46.59
C VAL A 44 -0.43 -18.68 45.52
N MET A 45 0.25 -19.82 45.37
CA MET A 45 1.28 -20.00 44.33
C MET A 45 0.68 -20.04 42.92
N ALA A 46 -0.48 -20.71 42.73
CA ALA A 46 -1.17 -20.73 41.45
C ALA A 46 -1.66 -19.34 41.01
N ALA A 47 -2.10 -18.49 41.94
CA ALA A 47 -2.52 -17.12 41.64
C ALA A 47 -1.33 -16.17 41.33
N GLY A 48 -0.17 -16.39 41.94
CA GLY A 48 1.04 -15.61 41.66
C GLY A 48 1.65 -15.91 40.28
N VAL A 49 1.58 -17.17 39.84
CA VAL A 49 2.10 -17.59 38.51
C VAL A 49 1.17 -17.16 37.37
N THR A 50 -0.16 -17.13 37.56
CA THR A 50 -1.08 -16.64 36.53
C THR A 50 -1.01 -15.13 36.33
N LEU A 51 -0.69 -14.35 37.37
CA LEU A 51 -0.55 -12.89 37.27
C LEU A 51 0.68 -12.45 36.47
N THR A 52 1.73 -13.28 36.39
CA THR A 52 2.96 -12.94 35.65
C THR A 52 2.89 -13.26 34.15
N MET A 53 2.10 -14.27 33.74
CA MET A 53 1.97 -14.65 32.31
C MET A 53 1.15 -13.66 31.48
N ALA A 54 0.14 -13.01 32.07
CA ALA A 54 -0.72 -12.07 31.34
C ALA A 54 0.04 -10.79 30.89
N ALA A 55 1.01 -10.31 31.67
CA ALA A 55 1.78 -9.11 31.36
C ALA A 55 2.82 -9.32 30.23
N VAL A 56 3.33 -10.55 30.05
CA VAL A 56 4.30 -10.86 28.98
C VAL A 56 3.63 -10.91 27.61
N ALA A 57 2.38 -11.41 27.52
CA ALA A 57 1.64 -11.47 26.26
C ALA A 57 1.23 -10.08 25.71
N ASP A 58 0.94 -9.12 26.59
CA ASP A 58 0.62 -7.74 26.18
C ASP A 58 1.84 -6.99 25.61
N SER A 59 3.06 -7.36 26.02
CA SER A 59 4.31 -6.77 25.54
C SER A 59 4.65 -7.17 24.10
N GLU A 60 4.42 -8.43 23.71
CA GLU A 60 4.68 -8.88 22.34
C GLU A 60 3.63 -8.34 21.35
N LYS A 61 2.36 -8.27 21.78
CA LYS A 61 1.26 -7.72 20.96
C LYS A 61 1.47 -6.24 20.63
N THR A 62 1.91 -5.43 21.60
CA THR A 62 2.20 -4.01 21.39
C THR A 62 3.44 -3.77 20.52
N ALA A 63 4.42 -4.67 20.54
CA ALA A 63 5.58 -4.60 19.65
C ALA A 63 5.19 -4.86 18.19
N LEU A 64 4.37 -5.88 17.94
CA LEU A 64 3.86 -6.20 16.59
C LEU A 64 2.95 -5.10 16.04
N GLU A 65 2.07 -4.53 16.86
CA GLU A 65 1.22 -3.40 16.45
C GLU A 65 2.04 -2.14 16.13
N ARG A 66 3.16 -1.89 16.83
CA ARG A 66 4.07 -0.78 16.51
C ARG A 66 4.81 -0.98 15.20
N ILE A 67 5.28 -2.20 14.92
CA ILE A 67 5.93 -2.53 13.65
C ILE A 67 4.91 -2.38 12.52
N ALA A 68 3.72 -2.98 12.66
CA ALA A 68 2.66 -2.88 11.67
C ALA A 68 2.20 -1.43 11.42
N LYS A 69 2.07 -0.61 12.46
CA LYS A 69 1.70 0.81 12.32
C LYS A 69 2.80 1.61 11.63
N LYS A 70 4.07 1.38 11.99
CA LYS A 70 5.22 2.03 11.38
C LYS A 70 5.37 1.65 9.91
N ASP A 71 5.03 0.40 9.56
CA ASP A 71 5.07 -0.08 8.18
C ASP A 71 3.94 0.51 7.32
N LEU A 72 2.87 1.04 7.91
CA LEU A 72 1.79 1.73 7.16
C LEU A 72 2.05 3.24 6.98
N ASP A 73 3.03 3.81 7.68
CA ASP A 73 3.39 5.23 7.56
C ASP A 73 4.26 5.53 6.32
N TYR A 74 4.65 4.52 5.54
CA TYR A 74 5.34 4.79 4.27
C TYR A 74 4.42 5.49 3.27
N TRP A 75 4.99 6.41 2.50
CA TRP A 75 4.27 7.26 1.54
C TRP A 75 3.40 6.47 0.53
N PHE A 76 3.79 5.24 0.20
CA PHE A 76 3.09 4.39 -0.78
C PHE A 76 1.87 3.66 -0.19
N PHE A 77 1.72 3.61 1.13
CA PHE A 77 0.53 3.09 1.81
C PHE A 77 -0.49 4.18 2.18
N GLN A 78 -0.11 5.46 2.01
CA GLN A 78 -1.00 6.57 2.29
C GLN A 78 -2.00 6.78 1.15
N PRO A 79 -3.26 7.15 1.46
CA PRO A 79 -4.24 7.44 0.42
C PRO A 79 -3.79 8.66 -0.41
N LEU A 80 -3.99 8.57 -1.72
CA LEU A 80 -3.69 9.68 -2.64
C LEU A 80 -4.69 10.81 -2.42
N GLY A 81 -4.20 12.00 -2.11
CA GLY A 81 -4.99 13.23 -2.12
C GLY A 81 -4.99 13.88 -3.51
N SER A 82 -6.03 14.66 -3.83
CA SER A 82 -6.11 15.49 -5.03
C SER A 82 -5.90 16.97 -4.67
N PRO A 83 -4.65 17.45 -4.54
CA PRO A 83 -4.39 18.85 -4.24
C PRO A 83 -4.81 19.75 -5.40
N ALA A 84 -5.30 20.95 -5.08
CA ALA A 84 -5.56 21.96 -6.10
C ALA A 84 -4.23 22.39 -6.75
N VAL A 85 -4.25 22.54 -8.08
CA VAL A 85 -3.08 22.97 -8.86
C VAL A 85 -2.79 24.44 -8.53
N PRO A 86 -1.56 24.79 -8.12
CA PRO A 86 -1.22 26.16 -7.76
C PRO A 86 -1.18 27.05 -9.01
N ASN A 87 -1.72 28.27 -8.89
CA ASN A 87 -1.55 29.30 -9.90
C ASN A 87 -0.22 30.03 -9.65
N THR A 88 0.67 30.01 -10.63
CA THR A 88 2.01 30.62 -10.57
C THR A 88 2.20 31.51 -11.79
N ASN A 89 2.95 32.60 -11.66
CA ASN A 89 2.97 33.66 -12.66
C ASN A 89 3.65 33.20 -13.96
N ASP A 90 4.72 32.42 -13.82
CA ASP A 90 5.52 31.94 -14.96
C ASP A 90 5.08 30.54 -15.46
N ALA A 91 3.95 30.03 -14.96
CA ALA A 91 3.44 28.71 -15.33
C ALA A 91 3.26 28.55 -16.84
N GLU A 92 2.64 29.52 -17.50
CA GLU A 92 2.25 29.40 -18.91
C GLU A 92 3.45 29.36 -19.86
N ALA A 93 4.59 29.92 -19.45
CA ALA A 93 5.79 29.99 -20.27
C ALA A 93 6.73 28.80 -20.06
N TRP A 94 6.74 28.19 -18.87
CA TRP A 94 7.71 27.14 -18.52
C TRP A 94 7.09 25.79 -18.18
N ALA A 95 5.93 25.77 -17.52
CA ALA A 95 5.30 24.52 -17.08
C ALA A 95 4.70 23.79 -18.28
N ARG A 96 5.14 22.55 -18.52
CA ARG A 96 4.57 21.68 -19.55
C ARG A 96 3.42 20.85 -19.01
N ASN A 97 3.44 20.56 -17.72
CA ASN A 97 2.40 19.82 -17.01
C ASN A 97 2.04 20.51 -15.69
N ASP A 98 0.90 20.14 -15.11
CA ASP A 98 0.44 20.67 -13.82
C ASP A 98 1.41 20.38 -12.67
N ILE A 99 2.20 19.30 -12.78
CA ILE A 99 3.27 18.96 -11.83
C ILE A 99 4.35 20.06 -11.78
N ASP A 100 4.71 20.64 -12.92
CA ASP A 100 5.74 21.69 -13.01
C ASP A 100 5.28 22.97 -12.28
N ARG A 101 3.97 23.22 -12.21
CA ARG A 101 3.41 24.35 -11.45
C ARG A 101 3.66 24.20 -9.95
N PHE A 102 3.65 22.97 -9.41
CA PHE A 102 4.01 22.74 -8.01
C PHE A 102 5.50 23.01 -7.74
N ILE A 103 6.36 22.77 -8.73
CA ILE A 103 7.79 23.10 -8.65
C ILE A 103 7.95 24.62 -8.65
N LEU A 104 7.32 25.33 -9.58
CA LEU A 104 7.33 26.79 -9.64
C LEU A 104 6.81 27.42 -8.34
N ALA A 105 5.73 26.89 -7.77
CA ALA A 105 5.16 27.39 -6.52
C ALA A 105 6.15 27.31 -5.34
N LYS A 106 7.15 26.44 -5.41
CA LYS A 106 8.24 26.35 -4.43
C LYS A 106 9.48 27.15 -4.82
N LEU A 107 9.71 27.43 -6.10
CA LEU A 107 10.86 28.16 -6.62
C LEU A 107 10.67 29.69 -6.59
N GLU A 108 9.50 30.18 -6.99
CA GLU A 108 9.13 31.60 -6.98
C GLU A 108 9.38 32.29 -5.62
N PRO A 109 8.90 31.77 -4.47
CA PRO A 109 9.14 32.41 -3.17
C PRO A 109 10.61 32.39 -2.75
N LYS A 110 11.45 31.56 -3.38
CA LYS A 110 12.90 31.49 -3.15
C LYS A 110 13.70 32.35 -4.12
N GLY A 111 13.04 33.01 -5.08
CA GLY A 111 13.69 33.80 -6.13
C GLY A 111 14.58 32.97 -7.07
N ILE A 112 14.34 31.65 -7.18
CA ILE A 112 15.11 30.77 -8.06
C ILE A 112 14.35 30.63 -9.37
N THR A 113 15.00 30.99 -10.48
CA THR A 113 14.45 30.77 -11.81
C THR A 113 14.74 29.35 -12.30
N PRO A 114 13.79 28.67 -12.97
CA PRO A 114 14.03 27.37 -13.56
C PRO A 114 15.16 27.38 -14.59
N ALA A 115 15.80 26.21 -14.77
CA ALA A 115 16.83 26.05 -15.79
C ALA A 115 16.22 26.08 -17.20
N LYS A 116 17.00 26.59 -18.16
CA LYS A 116 16.64 26.56 -19.58
C LYS A 116 16.64 25.13 -20.12
N SER A 117 15.83 24.89 -21.14
CA SER A 117 15.84 23.60 -21.86
C SER A 117 17.23 23.28 -22.40
N ALA A 118 17.60 22.00 -22.38
CA ALA A 118 18.86 21.54 -22.93
C ALA A 118 18.93 21.73 -24.45
N ASP A 119 20.14 21.86 -24.98
CA ASP A 119 20.39 21.88 -26.42
C ASP A 119 19.91 20.56 -27.08
N PRO A 120 19.31 20.60 -28.28
CA PRO A 120 18.77 19.40 -28.93
C PRO A 120 19.81 18.29 -29.12
N ARG A 121 21.08 18.64 -29.41
CA ARG A 121 22.14 17.64 -29.57
C ARG A 121 22.52 16.99 -28.24
N ALA A 122 22.48 17.76 -27.15
CA ALA A 122 22.70 17.21 -25.81
C ALA A 122 21.52 16.33 -25.37
N LEU A 123 20.30 16.73 -25.72
CA LEU A 123 19.07 16.03 -25.35
C LEU A 123 19.00 14.63 -25.98
N ILE A 124 19.24 14.51 -27.30
CA ILE A 124 19.25 13.20 -27.97
C ILE A 124 20.34 12.28 -27.43
N ARG A 125 21.55 12.79 -27.19
CA ARG A 125 22.64 11.98 -26.63
C ARG A 125 22.27 11.40 -25.26
N ARG A 126 21.68 12.21 -24.38
CA ARG A 126 21.23 11.74 -23.06
C ARG A 126 20.17 10.66 -23.19
N ALA A 127 19.14 10.90 -24.00
CA ALA A 127 18.06 9.93 -24.19
C ALA A 127 18.58 8.56 -24.70
N TYR A 128 19.49 8.58 -25.69
CA TYR A 128 20.08 7.36 -26.23
C TYR A 128 20.95 6.60 -25.21
N PHE A 129 21.77 7.32 -24.43
CA PHE A 129 22.56 6.70 -23.37
C PHE A 129 21.69 6.17 -22.22
N ASP A 130 20.65 6.89 -21.83
CA ASP A 130 19.78 6.52 -20.71
C ASP A 130 18.88 5.32 -21.06
N LEU A 131 18.37 5.26 -22.29
CA LEU A 131 17.44 4.20 -22.72
C LEU A 131 18.14 2.97 -23.31
N ILE A 132 19.17 3.16 -24.14
CA ILE A 132 19.80 2.08 -24.91
C ILE A 132 21.27 1.87 -24.52
N GLY A 133 21.94 2.90 -23.98
CA GLY A 133 23.36 2.84 -23.62
C GLY A 133 24.33 3.01 -24.78
N LEU A 134 23.82 3.23 -26.00
CA LEU A 134 24.61 3.44 -27.22
C LEU A 134 24.56 4.89 -27.68
N PRO A 135 25.63 5.44 -28.27
CA PRO A 135 25.58 6.79 -28.83
C PRO A 135 24.70 6.84 -30.09
N PRO A 136 23.97 7.95 -30.32
CA PRO A 136 23.21 8.14 -31.55
C PRO A 136 24.14 8.37 -32.75
N THR A 137 23.67 8.05 -33.96
CA THR A 137 24.38 8.37 -35.20
C THR A 137 24.28 9.85 -35.55
N ILE A 138 25.18 10.35 -36.40
CA ILE A 138 25.17 11.76 -36.83
C ILE A 138 23.86 12.11 -37.56
N GLU A 139 23.38 11.21 -38.43
CA GLU A 139 22.12 11.40 -39.16
C GLU A 139 20.91 11.50 -38.22
N GLN A 140 20.87 10.68 -37.16
CA GLN A 140 19.83 10.74 -36.14
C GLN A 140 19.86 12.08 -35.39
N ILE A 141 21.05 12.57 -35.02
CA ILE A 141 21.22 13.87 -34.36
C ILE A 141 20.70 15.00 -35.25
N GLU A 142 21.05 15.00 -36.54
CA GLU A 142 20.62 16.06 -37.46
C GLU A 142 19.12 16.02 -37.74
N THR A 143 18.56 14.83 -37.92
CA THR A 143 17.12 14.62 -38.14
C THR A 143 16.34 15.11 -36.93
N PHE A 144 16.77 14.73 -35.71
CA PHE A 144 16.17 15.20 -34.48
C PHE A 144 16.31 16.71 -34.30
N ALA A 145 17.50 17.28 -34.56
CA ALA A 145 17.71 18.73 -34.42
C ALA A 145 16.78 19.54 -35.34
N LYS A 146 16.53 19.06 -36.57
CA LYS A 146 15.56 19.68 -37.49
C LYS A 146 14.12 19.53 -37.01
N ALA A 147 13.72 18.33 -36.58
CA ALA A 147 12.38 18.08 -36.05
C ALA A 147 12.09 18.88 -34.79
N HIS A 148 13.06 18.94 -33.86
CA HIS A 148 12.96 19.70 -32.61
C HIS A 148 12.88 21.21 -32.87
N ALA A 149 13.52 21.74 -33.92
CA ALA A 149 13.37 23.15 -34.27
C ALA A 149 11.95 23.51 -34.73
N ALA A 150 11.23 22.57 -35.35
CA ALA A 150 9.85 22.76 -35.78
C ALA A 150 8.84 22.58 -34.64
N ASN A 151 8.98 21.50 -33.85
CA ASN A 151 8.15 21.24 -32.68
C ASN A 151 8.94 20.44 -31.63
N PRO A 152 9.46 21.10 -30.58
CA PRO A 152 10.29 20.45 -29.56
C PRO A 152 9.62 19.29 -28.83
N GLU A 153 8.37 19.48 -28.39
CA GLU A 153 7.67 18.50 -27.56
C GLU A 153 7.31 17.25 -28.35
N LYS A 154 6.75 17.45 -29.55
CA LYS A 154 6.37 16.34 -30.42
C LYS A 154 7.59 15.55 -30.88
N ALA A 155 8.66 16.24 -31.31
CA ALA A 155 9.88 15.58 -31.77
C ALA A 155 10.56 14.74 -30.68
N PHE A 156 10.54 15.22 -29.43
CA PHE A 156 11.08 14.46 -28.31
C PHE A 156 10.21 13.24 -27.99
N GLY A 157 8.88 13.39 -27.94
CA GLY A 157 7.96 12.27 -27.72
C GLY A 157 8.13 11.16 -28.76
N GLU A 158 8.01 11.51 -30.05
CA GLU A 158 8.13 10.55 -31.16
C GLU A 158 9.49 9.83 -31.17
N MET A 159 10.57 10.53 -30.83
CA MET A 159 11.89 9.93 -30.70
C MET A 159 11.93 8.91 -29.56
N ILE A 160 11.42 9.27 -28.37
CA ILE A 160 11.41 8.38 -27.21
C ILE A 160 10.55 7.15 -27.46
N ASP A 161 9.36 7.34 -28.02
CA ASP A 161 8.45 6.25 -28.38
C ASP A 161 9.15 5.27 -29.34
N GLY A 162 9.83 5.77 -30.37
CA GLY A 162 10.60 4.92 -31.29
C GLY A 162 11.76 4.17 -30.62
N LEU A 163 12.42 4.76 -29.61
CA LEU A 163 13.47 4.08 -28.85
C LEU A 163 12.91 2.99 -27.92
N LEU A 164 11.73 3.22 -27.33
CA LEU A 164 11.06 2.27 -26.45
C LEU A 164 10.39 1.12 -27.22
N GLU A 165 9.91 1.38 -28.43
CA GLU A 165 9.33 0.37 -29.32
C GLU A 165 10.37 -0.57 -29.93
N SER A 166 11.64 -0.14 -30.03
CA SER A 166 12.71 -0.92 -30.65
C SER A 166 12.92 -2.25 -29.88
N PRO A 167 12.52 -3.40 -30.44
CA PRO A 167 12.96 -4.68 -29.93
C PRO A 167 14.44 -4.77 -30.30
N GLN A 168 15.33 -4.96 -29.33
CA GLN A 168 16.77 -5.02 -29.63
C GLN A 168 17.11 -6.12 -30.64
#